data_AF-A0A3B8JLH3-F1
#
_entry.id   AF-A0A3B8JLH3-F1
#
_cell.length_a   1.000
_cell.length_b   1.000
_cell.length_c   1.000
_cell.angle_alpha   90.00
_cell.angle_beta   90.00
_cell.angle_gamma   90.00
#
_symmetry.space_group_name_H-M   'P 1'
#
loop_
_entity.id
_entity.type
_entity.pdbx_description
1 polymer ?
#
loop_
_entity_poly.entity_id
_entity_poly.type
_entity_poly.pdbx_seq_one_letter_code
_entity_poly.pdbx_strand_id
1 'polypeptide(L)'
;MPEIPEEIETQIKKWHQYAYILHSIYLFLGVTSIVSSLLVATFVEELGTHRTKVLSAISAISLALINTTDVKRKGNGFRQAQRHLRAESMRFHTGNSSPEKLVAAFAEAEAMIGDVNFDPRKSSEN
;
A
#
# COMPACT_ATOMS: atom_id res chain seq x y z
N MET A 1 -7.62 -31.67 7.26
CA MET A 1 -6.85 -30.65 6.52
C MET A 1 -6.45 -29.59 7.53
N PRO A 2 -5.19 -29.15 7.57
CA PRO A 2 -4.80 -28.12 8.51
C PRO A 2 -5.51 -26.81 8.13
N GLU A 3 -6.23 -26.22 9.08
CA GLU A 3 -6.96 -24.97 8.88
C GLU A 3 -6.01 -23.78 9.01
N ILE A 4 -6.11 -22.84 8.08
CA ILE A 4 -5.38 -21.58 8.16
C ILE A 4 -6.03 -20.76 9.30
N PRO A 5 -5.26 -20.19 10.22
CA PRO A 5 -5.80 -19.31 11.25
C PRO A 5 -6.62 -18.18 10.62
N GLU A 6 -7.87 -18.01 11.06
CA GLU A 6 -8.83 -17.03 10.52
C GLU A 6 -8.30 -15.58 10.57
N GLU A 7 -7.43 -15.31 11.54
CA GLU A 7 -6.71 -14.05 11.73
C GLU A 7 -5.81 -13.71 10.52
N ILE A 8 -5.08 -14.71 10.00
CA ILE A 8 -4.17 -14.56 8.85
C ILE A 8 -4.98 -14.29 7.58
N GLU A 9 -6.10 -14.99 7.39
CA GLU A 9 -6.96 -14.78 6.22
C GLU A 9 -7.60 -13.38 6.24
N THR A 10 -8.03 -12.92 7.41
CA THR A 10 -8.61 -11.58 7.60
C THR A 10 -7.58 -10.48 7.32
N GLN A 11 -6.34 -10.66 7.80
CA GLN A 11 -5.23 -9.74 7.53
C GLN A 11 -4.93 -9.62 6.03
N ILE A 12 -4.87 -10.73 5.30
CA ILE A 12 -4.66 -10.75 3.85
C ILE A 12 -5.71 -9.93 3.10
N LYS A 13 -7.00 -10.09 3.45
CA LYS A 13 -8.09 -9.33 2.83
C LYS A 13 -7.97 -7.84 3.11
N LYS A 14 -7.63 -7.45 4.34
CA LYS A 14 -7.41 -6.04 4.73
C LYS A 14 -6.24 -5.43 3.97
N TRP A 15 -5.10 -6.11 3.89
CA TRP A 15 -3.94 -5.63 3.14
C TRP A 15 -4.22 -5.42 1.66
N HIS A 16 -5.02 -6.31 1.05
CA HIS A 16 -5.47 -6.13 -0.33
C HIS A 16 -6.35 -4.89 -0.50
N GLN A 17 -7.31 -4.68 0.40
CA GLN A 17 -8.16 -3.49 0.39
C GLN A 17 -7.35 -2.21 0.59
N TYR A 18 -6.41 -2.19 1.53
CA TYR A 18 -5.54 -1.04 1.76
C TYR A 18 -4.65 -0.75 0.55
N ALA A 19 -4.07 -1.77 -0.09
CA ALA A 19 -3.31 -1.58 -1.32
C ALA A 19 -4.15 -0.94 -2.43
N TYR A 20 -5.40 -1.37 -2.58
CA TYR A 20 -6.32 -0.83 -3.59
C TYR A 20 -6.72 0.62 -3.29
N ILE A 21 -7.11 0.92 -2.04
CA ILE A 21 -7.48 2.27 -1.60
C ILE A 21 -6.29 3.21 -1.79
N LEU A 22 -5.09 2.79 -1.36
CA LEU A 22 -3.88 3.59 -1.46
C LEU A 22 -3.51 3.88 -2.92
N HIS A 23 -3.67 2.89 -3.80
CA HIS A 23 -3.47 3.08 -5.24
C HIS A 23 -4.53 3.97 -5.89
N SER A 24 -5.78 3.87 -5.45
CA SER A 24 -6.88 4.72 -5.93
C SER A 24 -6.65 6.19 -5.54
N ILE A 25 -6.25 6.46 -4.28
CA ILE A 25 -5.90 7.80 -3.81
C ILE A 25 -4.70 8.36 -4.60
N TYR A 26 -3.69 7.55 -4.87
CA TYR A 26 -2.55 7.95 -5.71
C TYR A 26 -3.01 8.46 -7.09
N LEU A 27 -3.83 7.65 -7.77
CA LEU A 27 -4.33 7.96 -9.10
C LEU A 27 -5.19 9.22 -9.08
N PHE A 28 -6.07 9.35 -8.08
CA PHE A 28 -6.93 10.51 -7.93
C PHE A 28 -6.12 11.79 -7.73
N LEU A 29 -5.19 11.81 -6.76
CA LEU A 29 -4.32 12.96 -6.51
C LEU A 29 -3.46 13.31 -7.74
N GLY A 30 -2.93 12.30 -8.44
CA GLY A 30 -2.13 12.50 -9.64
C GLY A 30 -2.94 13.13 -10.78
N VAL A 31 -4.13 12.60 -11.06
CA VAL A 31 -5.02 13.14 -12.09
C VAL A 31 -5.48 14.55 -11.72
N THR A 32 -5.90 14.78 -10.48
CA THR A 32 -6.31 16.12 -10.01
C THR A 32 -5.17 17.12 -10.12
N SER A 33 -3.95 16.74 -9.79
CA SER A 33 -2.77 17.59 -9.95
C SER A 33 -2.55 17.97 -11.42
N ILE A 34 -2.52 16.99 -12.32
CA ILE A 34 -2.26 17.22 -13.75
C ILE A 34 -3.38 18.08 -14.36
N VAL A 35 -4.65 17.74 -14.12
CA VAL A 35 -5.79 18.49 -14.67
C VAL A 35 -5.81 19.92 -14.14
N SER A 36 -5.57 20.13 -12.84
CA SER A 36 -5.55 21.47 -12.25
C SER A 36 -4.40 22.31 -12.82
N SER A 37 -3.21 21.73 -12.99
CA SER A 37 -2.08 22.39 -13.65
C SER A 37 -2.37 22.73 -15.11
N LEU A 38 -2.99 21.81 -15.85
CA LEU A 38 -3.34 22.02 -17.26
C LEU A 38 -4.37 23.14 -17.41
N LEU A 39 -5.41 23.15 -16.58
CA LEU A 39 -6.42 24.22 -16.59
C LEU A 39 -5.79 25.59 -16.32
N VAL A 40 -4.87 25.67 -15.35
CA VAL A 40 -4.13 26.92 -15.08
C VAL A 40 -3.27 27.32 -16.26
N ALA A 41 -2.56 26.38 -16.88
CA ALA A 41 -1.67 26.67 -18.00
C ALA A 41 -2.42 27.10 -19.27
N THR A 42 -3.60 26.53 -19.54
CA THR A 42 -4.37 26.79 -20.76
C THR A 42 -5.32 27.97 -20.64
N PHE A 43 -5.92 28.18 -19.46
CA PHE A 43 -7.04 29.13 -19.29
C PHE A 43 -6.74 30.22 -18.25
N VAL A 44 -5.47 30.61 -18.08
CA VAL A 44 -5.05 31.56 -17.03
C VAL A 44 -5.78 32.90 -17.12
N GLU A 45 -6.04 33.39 -18.34
CA GLU A 45 -6.70 34.67 -18.60
C GLU A 45 -8.21 34.59 -18.35
N GLU A 46 -8.82 33.44 -18.62
CA GLU A 46 -10.27 33.22 -18.51
C GLU A 46 -10.71 32.82 -17.08
N LEU A 47 -9.82 32.16 -16.34
CA LEU A 47 -10.05 31.76 -14.94
C LEU A 47 -10.02 32.94 -13.97
N GLY A 48 -9.28 34.00 -14.32
CA GLY A 48 -9.00 35.13 -13.43
C GLY A 48 -8.11 34.74 -12.25
N THR A 49 -7.55 35.76 -11.58
CA THR A 49 -6.47 35.58 -10.59
C THR A 49 -6.85 34.68 -9.41
N HIS A 50 -8.10 34.71 -8.95
CA HIS A 50 -8.51 33.94 -7.77
C HIS A 50 -8.59 32.43 -8.05
N ARG A 51 -9.23 32.03 -9.16
CA ARG A 51 -9.38 30.61 -9.50
C ARG A 51 -8.05 29.97 -9.89
N THR A 52 -7.21 30.71 -10.60
CA THR A 52 -5.84 30.28 -10.93
C THR A 52 -5.04 29.96 -9.67
N LYS A 53 -5.06 30.84 -8.65
CA LYS A 53 -4.38 30.59 -7.37
C LYS A 53 -4.89 29.32 -6.67
N VAL A 54 -6.21 29.11 -6.65
CA VAL A 54 -6.82 27.93 -6.01
C VAL A 54 -6.42 26.64 -6.74
N LEU A 55 -6.50 26.61 -8.08
CA LEU A 55 -6.12 25.43 -8.86
C LEU A 55 -4.62 25.12 -8.78
N SER A 56 -3.76 26.15 -8.80
CA SER A 56 -2.32 25.96 -8.57
C SER A 56 -2.03 25.41 -7.17
N ALA A 57 -2.72 25.89 -6.14
CA ALA A 57 -2.58 25.39 -4.78
C ALA A 57 -3.05 23.93 -4.67
N ILE A 58 -4.21 23.58 -5.26
CA ILE A 58 -4.72 22.20 -5.28
C ILE A 58 -3.72 21.26 -5.97
N SER A 59 -3.14 21.71 -7.10
CA SER A 59 -2.13 20.92 -7.80
C SER A 59 -0.89 20.68 -6.94
N ALA A 60 -0.36 21.75 -6.33
CA ALA A 60 0.82 21.68 -5.47
C ALA A 60 0.60 20.80 -4.22
N ILE A 61 -0.56 20.94 -3.56
CA ILE A 61 -0.93 20.11 -2.39
C ILE A 61 -1.04 18.64 -2.80
N SER A 62 -1.68 18.35 -3.92
CA SER A 62 -1.83 16.98 -4.42
C SER A 62 -0.47 16.33 -4.68
N LEU A 63 0.44 17.08 -5.31
CA LEU A 63 1.80 16.61 -5.57
C LEU A 63 2.62 16.43 -4.27
N ALA A 64 2.49 17.37 -3.32
CA ALA A 64 3.15 17.28 -2.02
C ALA A 64 2.66 16.05 -1.24
N LEU A 65 1.36 15.77 -1.25
CA LEU A 65 0.79 14.57 -0.64
C LEU A 65 1.35 13.31 -1.28
N ILE A 66 1.38 13.23 -2.62
CA ILE A 66 1.97 12.09 -3.34
C ILE A 66 3.42 11.85 -2.94
N ASN A 67 4.23 12.90 -2.86
CA ASN A 67 5.65 12.80 -2.55
C ASN A 67 5.94 12.46 -1.08
N THR A 68 5.11 12.93 -0.15
CA THR A 68 5.32 12.73 1.30
C THR A 68 4.80 11.40 1.82
N THR A 69 3.74 10.86 1.20
CA THR A 69 3.07 9.65 1.70
C THR A 69 3.67 8.35 1.17
N ASP A 70 4.61 8.43 0.22
CA ASP A 70 5.38 7.29 -0.30
C ASP A 70 4.47 6.12 -0.76
N VAL A 71 3.27 6.48 -1.21
CA VAL A 71 2.11 5.64 -1.55
C VAL A 71 2.47 4.55 -2.56
N LYS A 72 3.36 4.87 -3.49
CA LYS A 72 3.87 3.93 -4.49
C LYS A 72 4.70 2.80 -3.86
N ARG A 73 5.58 3.14 -2.91
CA ARG A 73 6.41 2.15 -2.19
C ARG A 73 5.54 1.27 -1.30
N LYS A 74 4.65 1.88 -0.51
CA LYS A 74 3.72 1.15 0.37
C LYS A 74 2.80 0.22 -0.41
N GLY A 75 2.18 0.68 -1.51
CA GLY A 75 1.31 -0.15 -2.34
C GLY A 75 2.01 -1.36 -2.97
N ASN A 76 3.30 -1.23 -3.32
CA ASN A 76 4.09 -2.36 -3.80
C ASN A 76 4.44 -3.34 -2.67
N GLY A 77 4.76 -2.84 -1.47
CA GLY A 77 4.99 -3.65 -0.26
C GLY A 77 3.79 -4.52 0.09
N PHE A 78 2.58 -3.94 0.15
CA PHE A 78 1.34 -4.71 0.37
C PHE A 78 1.10 -5.79 -0.70
N ARG A 79 1.41 -5.52 -1.97
CA ARG A 79 1.27 -6.52 -3.05
C ARG A 79 2.29 -7.66 -2.92
N GLN A 80 3.52 -7.37 -2.54
CA GLN A 80 4.55 -8.38 -2.33
C GLN A 80 4.22 -9.25 -1.11
N ALA A 81 3.86 -8.63 0.01
CA ALA A 81 3.40 -9.30 1.23
C ALA A 81 2.22 -10.25 0.96
N GLN A 82 1.21 -9.77 0.23
CA GLN A 82 0.06 -10.59 -0.14
C GLN A 82 0.45 -11.79 -1.01
N ARG A 83 1.35 -11.62 -1.98
CA ARG A 83 1.80 -12.73 -2.85
C ARG A 83 2.63 -13.75 -2.07
N HIS A 84 3.53 -13.29 -1.21
CA HIS A 84 4.37 -14.12 -0.36
C HIS A 84 3.53 -15.00 0.56
N LEU A 85 2.64 -14.38 1.31
CA LEU A 85 1.77 -15.08 2.27
C LEU A 85 0.78 -16.02 1.58
N ARG A 86 0.25 -15.65 0.41
CA ARG A 86 -0.63 -16.52 -0.39
C ARG A 86 0.09 -17.75 -0.94
N ALA A 87 1.36 -17.62 -1.32
CA ALA A 87 2.16 -18.76 -1.77
C ALA A 87 2.39 -19.76 -0.63
N GLU A 88 2.70 -19.26 0.56
CA GLU A 88 2.92 -20.13 1.72
C GLU A 88 1.60 -20.74 2.25
N SER A 89 0.49 -20.00 2.20
CA SER A 89 -0.83 -20.55 2.56
C SER A 89 -1.25 -21.70 1.64
N MET A 90 -0.93 -21.64 0.34
CA MET A 90 -1.16 -22.74 -0.59
C MET A 90 -0.29 -23.97 -0.27
N ARG A 91 0.97 -23.76 0.13
CA ARG A 91 1.87 -24.84 0.57
C ARG A 91 1.40 -25.51 1.85
N PHE A 92 0.91 -24.71 2.81
CA PHE A 92 0.31 -25.21 4.04
C PHE A 92 -0.94 -26.06 3.77
N HIS A 93 -1.83 -25.57 2.89
CA HIS A 93 -3.06 -26.28 2.53
C HIS A 93 -2.79 -27.63 1.83
N THR A 94 -1.70 -27.71 1.05
CA THR A 94 -1.27 -28.95 0.39
C THR A 94 -0.48 -29.89 1.30
N GLY A 95 -0.30 -29.55 2.59
CA GLY A 95 0.48 -30.33 3.55
C GLY A 95 2.00 -30.23 3.38
N ASN A 96 2.47 -29.35 2.49
CA ASN A 96 3.88 -29.14 2.17
C ASN A 96 4.55 -28.06 3.05
N SER A 97 3.83 -27.51 4.03
CA SER A 97 4.36 -26.52 4.97
C SER A 97 3.80 -26.72 6.38
N SER A 98 4.55 -26.26 7.39
CA SER A 98 4.19 -26.34 8.80
C SER A 98 3.51 -25.06 9.27
N PRO A 99 2.78 -25.10 10.40
CA PRO A 99 2.19 -23.90 11.00
C PRO A 99 3.25 -22.84 11.33
N GLU A 100 4.45 -23.25 11.80
CA GLU A 100 5.50 -22.28 12.12
C GLU A 100 6.00 -21.54 10.87
N LYS A 101 6.11 -22.24 9.74
CA LYS A 101 6.48 -21.62 8.45
C LYS A 101 5.42 -20.64 7.95
N LEU A 102 4.13 -20.93 8.19
CA LEU A 102 3.04 -20.01 7.85
C LEU A 102 3.09 -18.73 8.70
N VAL A 103 3.37 -18.85 10.00
CA VAL A 103 3.55 -17.71 10.91
C VAL A 103 4.81 -16.90 10.56
N ALA A 104 5.91 -17.56 10.22
CA ALA A 104 7.12 -16.89 9.75
C ALA A 104 6.88 -16.12 8.44
N ALA A 105 6.19 -16.73 7.48
CA ALA A 105 5.82 -16.06 6.24
C ALA A 105 4.86 -14.87 6.47
N PHE A 106 4.00 -14.94 7.48
CA PHE A 106 3.17 -13.81 7.90
C PHE A 106 4.02 -12.65 8.44
N ALA A 107 4.96 -12.93 9.34
CA ALA A 107 5.88 -11.94 9.88
C ALA A 107 6.78 -11.30 8.79
N GLU A 108 7.29 -12.12 7.85
CA GLU A 108 8.04 -11.63 6.69
C GLU A 108 7.17 -10.73 5.79
N ALA A 109 5.90 -11.08 5.61
CA ALA A 109 4.96 -10.27 4.84
C ALA A 109 4.65 -8.92 5.53
N GLU A 110 4.56 -8.87 6.87
CA GLU A 110 4.48 -7.60 7.62
C GLU A 110 5.74 -6.74 7.45
N ALA A 111 6.92 -7.37 7.50
CA ALA A 111 8.19 -6.68 7.26
C ALA A 111 8.27 -6.06 5.86
N MET A 112 7.73 -6.73 4.83
CA MET A 112 7.65 -6.21 3.46
C MET A 112 6.74 -4.98 3.31
N ILE A 113 5.74 -4.82 4.19
CA ILE A 113 4.83 -3.65 4.21
C ILE A 113 5.52 -2.46 4.89
N GLY A 114 6.42 -2.72 5.83
CA GLY A 114 7.40 -1.75 6.30
C GLY A 114 7.15 -1.16 7.68
N ASP A 115 6.55 -1.90 8.63
CA ASP A 115 6.39 -1.43 10.02
C ASP A 115 6.91 -2.41 11.10
N VAL A 116 7.43 -3.60 10.76
CA VAL A 116 7.98 -4.53 11.75
C VAL A 116 9.34 -5.06 11.30
N ASN A 117 10.41 -4.61 11.97
CA ASN A 117 11.69 -5.32 11.95
C ASN A 117 11.50 -6.62 12.74
N PHE A 118 11.16 -7.70 12.05
CA PHE A 118 11.22 -9.02 12.66
C PHE A 118 12.68 -9.42 12.75
N ASP A 119 13.25 -9.35 13.96
CA ASP A 119 14.57 -9.91 14.25
C ASP A 119 14.39 -11.37 14.70
N PRO A 120 14.66 -12.36 13.84
CA PRO A 120 14.51 -13.77 14.19
C PRO A 120 15.46 -14.23 15.31
N ARG A 121 16.42 -13.40 15.74
CA ARG A 121 17.31 -13.72 16.87
C ARG A 121 16.68 -13.49 18.25
N LYS A 122 15.52 -12.82 18.34
CA LYS A 122 14.85 -12.55 19.63
C LYS A 122 13.91 -13.66 20.09
N SER A 123 13.71 -14.71 19.29
CA SER A 123 12.84 -15.86 19.60
C SER A 123 13.60 -17.05 20.22
N SER A 124 14.94 -17.00 20.33
CA SER A 124 15.75 -18.08 20.91
C SER A 124 16.26 -17.80 22.34
N GLU A 125 15.80 -16.72 22.96
CA GLU A 125 16.03 -16.42 24.37
C GLU A 125 14.68 -16.26 25.08
N ASN A 126 14.06 -17.40 25.42
CA ASN A 126 13.21 -17.60 26.60
C ASN A 126 12.93 -19.09 26.79
#